data_AF-A0AA96X548-F1
#
_entry.id   AF-A0AA96X548-F1
#
_cell.length_a   1.000
_cell.length_b   1.000
_cell.length_c   1.000
_cell.angle_alpha   90.00
_cell.angle_beta   90.00
_cell.angle_gamma   90.00
#
_symmetry.space_group_name_H-M   'P 1'
#
loop_
_entity.id
_entity.type
_entity.pdbx_description
1 polymer ?
#
loop_
_entity_poly.entity_id
_entity_poly.type
_entity_poly.pdbx_seq_one_letter_code
_entity_poly.pdbx_strand_id
1 'polypeptide(L)'
;MRKASRFMPKYKPKRASKFTLFAFLTAVLALLIYHPIYLLALVGLVLLAIIWGYLEQPKIDRHFQHLRDNRKGLSICEFAREFDCKIVDTWIIRAVYEQLQATLPTKQLVPIQTSDDFFNTLKLDEDDLYLDLFEEIAQRTGRTLEDYQSNPYFGKVTTVRNLVLFFNHQARCEST
;
A
#
# COMPACT_ATOMS: atom_id res chain seq x y z
N MET A 1 5.27 25.98 14.87
CA MET A 1 6.26 24.92 14.57
C MET A 1 5.54 23.78 13.87
N ARG A 2 6.09 23.23 12.78
CA ARG A 2 5.50 22.03 12.16
C ARG A 2 5.57 20.87 13.15
N LYS A 3 4.46 20.17 13.38
CA LYS A 3 4.38 19.04 14.31
C LYS A 3 5.32 17.93 13.82
N ALA A 4 6.15 17.37 14.71
CA ALA A 4 7.08 16.30 14.32
C ALA A 4 6.31 15.09 13.75
N SER A 5 6.86 14.44 12.72
CA SER A 5 6.21 13.32 12.03
C SER A 5 5.89 12.12 12.93
N ARG A 6 6.49 12.03 14.12
CA ARG A 6 6.20 10.96 15.09
C ARG A 6 4.80 11.06 15.71
N PHE A 7 4.19 12.24 15.61
CA PHE A 7 2.82 12.50 16.08
C PHE A 7 1.80 12.49 14.95
N MET A 8 2.18 11.95 13.79
CA MET A 8 1.30 11.75 12.66
C MET A 8 0.23 10.72 13.02
N PRO A 9 -1.05 10.94 12.66
CA PRO A 9 -2.10 9.95 12.90
C PRO A 9 -1.84 8.69 12.07
N LYS A 10 -2.26 7.54 12.61
CA LYS A 10 -2.33 6.29 11.84
C LYS A 10 -3.51 6.34 10.87
N TYR A 11 -3.37 5.59 9.78
CA TYR A 11 -4.49 5.35 8.86
C TYR A 11 -5.71 4.82 9.61
N LYS A 12 -6.88 5.34 9.27
CA LYS A 12 -8.17 4.88 9.79
C LYS A 12 -8.98 4.33 8.62
N PRO A 13 -9.22 3.00 8.58
CA PRO A 13 -9.98 2.40 7.49
C PRO A 13 -11.40 2.95 7.46
N LYS A 14 -11.86 3.33 6.27
CA LYS A 14 -13.26 3.69 6.03
C LYS A 14 -14.11 2.45 6.31
N ARG A 15 -15.07 2.56 7.22
CA ARG A 15 -16.00 1.47 7.52
C ARG A 15 -17.09 1.45 6.46
N ALA A 16 -17.22 0.35 5.74
CA ALA A 16 -18.38 0.10 4.89
C ALA A 16 -19.67 0.16 5.73
N SER A 17 -20.76 0.65 5.14
CA SER A 17 -22.05 0.67 5.81
C SER A 17 -22.50 -0.77 6.09
N LYS A 18 -22.86 -1.06 7.35
CA LYS A 18 -23.32 -2.40 7.74
C LYS A 18 -24.54 -2.84 6.94
N PHE A 19 -25.38 -1.89 6.54
CA PHE A 19 -26.58 -2.15 5.73
C PHE A 19 -26.24 -2.60 4.31
N THR A 20 -25.29 -1.93 3.64
CA THR A 20 -24.89 -2.31 2.28
C THR A 20 -24.21 -3.66 2.27
N LEU A 21 -23.38 -3.95 3.28
CA LEU A 21 -22.73 -5.25 3.44
C LEU A 21 -23.76 -6.37 3.67
N PHE A 22 -24.76 -6.13 4.52
CA PHE A 22 -25.81 -7.12 4.77
C PHE A 22 -26.64 -7.38 3.50
N ALA A 23 -27.06 -6.34 2.79
CA ALA A 23 -27.81 -6.47 1.55
C ALA A 23 -27.03 -7.20 0.45
N PHE A 24 -25.73 -6.96 0.34
CA PHE A 24 -24.87 -7.68 -0.59
C PHE A 24 -24.76 -9.17 -0.22
N LEU A 25 -24.53 -9.47 1.06
CA LEU A 25 -24.36 -10.84 1.54
C LEU A 25 -25.64 -11.66 1.38
N THR A 26 -26.81 -11.08 1.62
CA THR A 26 -28.10 -11.77 1.40
C THR A 26 -28.35 -12.04 -0.09
N ALA A 27 -28.00 -11.10 -0.98
CA ALA A 27 -28.12 -11.29 -2.42
C ALA A 27 -27.21 -12.42 -2.94
N VAL A 28 -25.94 -12.46 -2.49
CA VAL A 28 -25.00 -13.53 -2.84
C VAL A 28 -25.48 -14.88 -2.32
N LEU A 29 -25.97 -14.94 -1.07
CA LEU A 29 -26.50 -16.17 -0.49
C LEU A 29 -27.71 -16.71 -1.27
N ALA A 30 -28.64 -15.83 -1.65
CA ALA A 30 -29.79 -16.21 -2.47
C ALA A 30 -29.34 -16.82 -3.80
N LEU A 31 -28.41 -16.17 -4.52
CA LEU A 31 -27.87 -16.68 -5.79
C LEU A 31 -27.23 -18.07 -5.65
N LEU A 32 -26.47 -18.30 -4.57
CA LEU A 32 -25.84 -19.59 -4.30
C LEU A 32 -26.86 -20.70 -4.01
N ILE A 33 -27.99 -20.38 -3.37
CA ILE A 33 -29.06 -21.34 -3.09
C ILE A 33 -29.82 -21.72 -4.37
N TYR A 34 -30.13 -20.74 -5.23
CA TYR A 34 -30.89 -20.98 -6.46
C TYR A 34 -30.09 -21.72 -7.54
N HIS A 35 -28.77 -21.60 -7.53
CA HIS A 35 -27.91 -22.19 -8.55
C HIS A 35 -26.73 -22.95 -7.91
N PRO A 36 -26.87 -24.24 -7.58
CA PRO A 36 -25.85 -25.02 -6.88
C PRO A 36 -24.54 -25.17 -7.66
N ILE A 37 -24.56 -24.95 -8.98
CA ILE A 37 -23.36 -24.93 -9.83
C ILE A 37 -22.42 -23.78 -9.41
N TYR A 38 -22.95 -22.62 -8.99
CA TYR A 38 -22.11 -21.51 -8.52
C TYR A 38 -21.42 -21.81 -7.20
N LEU A 39 -22.01 -22.66 -6.35
CA LEU A 39 -21.36 -23.10 -5.11
C LEU A 39 -20.11 -23.93 -5.42
N LEU A 40 -20.22 -24.89 -6.35
CA LEU A 40 -19.06 -25.68 -6.79
C LEU A 40 -17.98 -24.81 -7.43
N ALA A 41 -18.37 -23.83 -8.27
CA ALA A 41 -17.44 -22.89 -8.86
C ALA A 41 -16.71 -22.04 -7.81
N LEU A 42 -17.44 -21.53 -6.81
CA LEU A 42 -16.87 -20.75 -5.71
C LEU A 42 -15.87 -21.57 -4.89
N VAL A 43 -16.23 -22.81 -4.53
CA VAL A 43 -15.32 -23.72 -3.81
C VAL A 43 -14.08 -24.01 -4.63
N GLY A 44 -14.23 -24.30 -5.93
CA GLY A 44 -13.10 -24.50 -6.83
C GLY A 44 -12.17 -23.29 -6.90
N LEU A 45 -12.72 -22.08 -7.01
CA LEU A 45 -11.95 -20.83 -7.03
C LEU A 45 -11.20 -20.59 -5.72
N VAL A 46 -11.83 -20.82 -4.57
CA VAL A 46 -11.19 -20.70 -3.26
C VAL A 46 -10.05 -21.71 -3.11
N LEU A 47 -10.26 -22.97 -3.51
CA LEU A 47 -9.21 -24.00 -3.46
C LEU A 47 -8.03 -23.63 -4.37
N LEU A 48 -8.29 -23.15 -5.59
CA LEU A 48 -7.25 -22.68 -6.50
C LEU A 48 -6.46 -21.51 -5.89
N ALA A 49 -7.12 -20.53 -5.29
CA ALA A 49 -6.46 -19.40 -4.63
C ALA A 49 -5.58 -19.85 -3.46
N ILE A 50 -6.06 -20.81 -2.64
CA ILE A 50 -5.27 -21.37 -1.53
C ILE A 50 -4.04 -22.11 -2.06
N ILE A 51 -4.21 -22.99 -3.05
CA ILE A 51 -3.09 -23.75 -3.64
C ILE A 51 -2.05 -22.79 -4.23
N TRP A 52 -2.50 -21.79 -4.97
CA TRP A 52 -1.62 -20.77 -5.55
C TRP A 52 -0.84 -20.03 -4.46
N GLY A 53 -1.51 -19.58 -3.40
CA GLY A 53 -0.88 -18.94 -2.25
C GLY A 53 0.18 -19.84 -1.61
N TYR A 54 -0.12 -21.11 -1.35
CA TYR A 54 0.85 -22.05 -0.75
C TYR A 54 2.11 -22.27 -1.61
N LEU A 55 1.97 -22.24 -2.93
CA LEU A 55 3.09 -22.44 -3.86
C LEU A 55 3.96 -21.19 -4.03
N GLU A 56 3.36 -20.00 -4.02
CA GLU A 56 4.03 -18.71 -4.28
C GLU A 56 4.74 -18.16 -3.03
N GLN A 57 4.10 -18.26 -1.86
CA GLN A 57 4.58 -17.73 -0.57
C GLN A 57 6.04 -18.09 -0.23
N PRO A 58 6.52 -19.34 -0.38
CA PRO A 58 7.91 -19.67 -0.02
C PRO A 58 8.94 -18.97 -0.92
N LYS A 59 8.60 -18.65 -2.17
CA LYS A 59 9.51 -17.91 -3.06
C LYS A 59 9.61 -16.45 -2.64
N ILE A 60 8.46 -15.84 -2.32
CA ILE A 60 8.35 -14.48 -1.81
C ILE A 60 9.13 -14.35 -0.49
N ASP A 61 8.92 -15.26 0.46
CA ASP A 61 9.60 -15.22 1.74
C ASP A 61 11.12 -15.30 1.60
N ARG A 62 11.64 -16.18 0.72
CA ARG A 62 13.08 -16.28 0.44
C ARG A 62 13.64 -14.99 -0.17
N HIS A 63 12.91 -14.41 -1.12
CA HIS A 63 13.28 -13.13 -1.73
C HIS A 63 13.40 -12.02 -0.67
N PHE A 64 12.41 -11.87 0.21
CA PHE A 64 12.44 -10.85 1.26
C PHE A 64 13.46 -11.14 2.37
N GLN A 65 13.72 -12.41 2.68
CA GLN A 65 14.81 -12.79 3.58
C GLN A 65 16.16 -12.34 3.03
N HIS A 66 16.43 -12.64 1.76
CA HIS A 66 17.66 -12.22 1.08
C HIS A 66 17.76 -10.69 1.01
N LEU A 67 16.65 -10.00 0.69
CA LEU A 67 16.61 -8.54 0.65
C LEU A 67 16.92 -7.92 2.01
N ARG A 68 16.36 -8.46 3.09
CA ARG A 68 16.62 -8.04 4.46
C ARG A 68 18.07 -8.28 4.86
N ASP A 69 18.63 -9.44 4.51
CA ASP A 69 20.00 -9.80 4.86
C ASP A 69 21.03 -8.91 4.16
N ASN A 70 20.79 -8.57 2.89
CA ASN A 70 21.64 -7.65 2.12
C ASN A 70 21.58 -6.20 2.62
N ARG A 71 20.53 -5.85 3.35
CA ARG A 71 20.25 -4.48 3.84
C ARG A 71 20.42 -4.33 5.33
N LYS A 72 21.07 -5.30 5.99
CA LYS A 72 21.35 -5.25 7.43
C LYS A 72 22.05 -3.94 7.79
N GLY A 73 21.48 -3.22 8.75
CA GLY A 73 21.98 -1.93 9.23
C GLY A 73 21.32 -0.70 8.61
N LEU A 74 20.56 -0.86 7.51
CA LEU A 74 19.73 0.23 7.01
C LEU A 74 18.51 0.44 7.90
N SER A 75 18.14 1.71 8.09
CA SER A 75 17.01 2.12 8.91
C SER A 75 16.21 3.22 8.23
N ILE A 76 15.03 3.53 8.78
CA ILE A 76 14.20 4.66 8.33
C ILE A 76 14.97 6.00 8.32
N CYS A 77 15.99 6.15 9.18
CA CYS A 77 16.81 7.36 9.21
C CYS A 77 17.68 7.49 7.95
N GLU A 78 18.27 6.40 7.49
CA GLU A 78 19.05 6.40 6.23
C GLU A 78 18.13 6.64 5.03
N PHE A 79 16.95 6.01 5.01
CA PHE A 79 15.93 6.28 4.00
C PHE A 79 15.54 7.76 3.96
N ALA A 80 15.30 8.38 5.12
CA ALA A 80 14.93 9.80 5.20
C ALA A 80 16.08 10.73 4.77
N ARG A 81 17.34 10.31 4.98
CA ARG A 81 18.55 11.06 4.63
C ARG A 81 18.75 11.18 3.12
N GLU A 82 18.18 10.28 2.33
CA GLU A 82 18.21 10.33 0.86
C GLU A 82 17.30 11.42 0.26
N PHE A 83 16.54 12.14 1.09
CA PHE A 83 15.71 13.27 0.70
C PHE A 83 16.17 14.56 1.38
N ASP A 84 16.07 15.68 0.66
CA ASP A 84 16.24 17.00 1.27
C ASP A 84 14.99 17.34 2.10
N CYS A 85 15.10 17.19 3.43
CA CYS A 85 14.02 17.45 4.38
C CYS A 85 13.59 18.93 4.45
N LYS A 86 14.33 19.85 3.81
CA LYS A 86 13.91 21.25 3.66
C LYS A 86 12.86 21.40 2.55
N ILE A 87 12.94 20.55 1.53
CA ILE A 87 12.08 20.59 0.33
C ILE A 87 10.95 19.55 0.46
N VAL A 88 11.28 18.35 0.90
CA VAL A 88 10.36 17.22 1.01
C VAL A 88 9.74 17.16 2.40
N ASP A 89 8.42 17.06 2.45
CA ASP A 89 7.69 16.98 3.72
C ASP A 89 8.00 15.68 4.48
N THR A 90 8.58 15.82 5.67
CA THR A 90 8.92 14.69 6.56
C THR A 90 7.72 13.81 6.94
N TRP A 91 6.50 14.32 6.89
CA TRP A 91 5.29 13.50 7.09
C TRP A 91 5.09 12.53 5.92
N ILE A 92 5.35 12.98 4.69
CA ILE A 92 5.24 12.13 3.49
C ILE A 92 6.31 11.05 3.51
N ILE A 93 7.56 11.42 3.82
CA ILE A 93 8.67 10.46 3.93
C ILE A 93 8.30 9.33 4.91
N ARG A 94 7.83 9.69 6.11
CA ARG A 94 7.43 8.70 7.12
C ARG A 94 6.20 7.89 6.67
N ALA A 95 5.17 8.53 6.13
CA ALA A 95 3.95 7.84 5.70
C ALA A 95 4.24 6.82 4.61
N VAL A 96 5.01 7.20 3.59
CA VAL A 96 5.39 6.29 2.51
C VAL A 96 6.18 5.12 3.08
N TYR A 97 7.20 5.36 3.89
CA TYR A 97 8.00 4.28 4.47
C TYR A 97 7.16 3.30 5.29
N GLU A 98 6.34 3.81 6.21
CA GLU A 98 5.56 2.98 7.12
C GLU A 98 4.41 2.25 6.43
N GLN A 99 3.69 2.92 5.51
CA GLN A 99 2.59 2.26 4.79
C GLN A 99 3.14 1.23 3.82
N LEU A 100 4.19 1.56 3.07
CA LEU A 100 4.82 0.61 2.16
C LEU A 100 5.32 -0.63 2.91
N GLN A 101 5.93 -0.45 4.09
CA GLN A 101 6.36 -1.56 4.94
C GLN A 101 5.19 -2.44 5.41
N ALA A 102 4.00 -1.87 5.60
CA ALA A 102 2.79 -2.61 5.99
C ALA A 102 2.13 -3.33 4.81
N THR A 103 2.26 -2.80 3.59
CA THR A 103 1.70 -3.37 2.36
C THR A 103 2.57 -4.47 1.73
N LEU A 104 3.84 -4.62 2.14
CA LEU A 104 4.70 -5.68 1.59
C LEU A 104 4.04 -7.07 1.78
N PRO A 105 4.18 -7.98 0.80
CA PRO A 105 3.64 -9.35 0.86
C PRO A 105 4.49 -10.26 1.77
N THR A 106 5.02 -9.71 2.86
CA THR A 106 5.78 -10.45 3.88
C THR A 106 5.53 -9.84 5.25
N LYS A 107 5.58 -10.68 6.29
CA LYS A 107 5.50 -10.23 7.68
C LYS A 107 6.83 -9.71 8.21
N GLN A 108 7.91 -9.87 7.45
CA GLN A 108 9.24 -9.48 7.86
C GLN A 108 9.44 -7.97 7.69
N LEU A 109 10.07 -7.33 8.68
CA LEU A 109 10.53 -5.96 8.53
C LEU A 109 11.76 -5.96 7.62
N VAL A 110 11.67 -5.24 6.50
CA VAL A 110 12.70 -5.19 5.47
C VAL A 110 13.03 -3.73 5.20
N PRO A 111 14.28 -3.28 5.40
CA PRO A 111 14.64 -1.91 5.12
C PRO A 111 14.35 -1.53 3.66
N ILE A 112 13.56 -0.48 3.48
CA ILE A 112 13.14 0.04 2.18
C ILE A 112 14.15 1.10 1.73
N GLN A 113 14.53 1.06 0.45
CA GLN A 113 15.38 2.05 -0.19
C GLN A 113 14.56 2.92 -1.14
N THR A 114 15.01 4.15 -1.40
CA THR A 114 14.26 5.05 -2.30
C THR A 114 14.29 4.59 -3.75
N SER A 115 15.33 3.86 -4.15
CA SER A 115 15.49 3.30 -5.49
C SER A 115 14.68 2.01 -5.72
N ASP A 116 14.01 1.50 -4.69
CA ASP A 116 13.24 0.26 -4.81
C ASP A 116 12.11 0.40 -5.83
N ASP A 117 12.03 -0.57 -6.73
CA ASP A 117 10.95 -0.70 -7.70
C ASP A 117 9.78 -1.47 -7.08
N PHE A 118 8.56 -0.97 -7.25
CA PHE A 118 7.37 -1.53 -6.60
C PHE A 118 7.10 -2.98 -7.03
N PHE A 119 7.21 -3.25 -8.33
CA PHE A 119 6.81 -4.53 -8.91
C PHE A 119 7.96 -5.53 -8.92
N ASN A 120 9.16 -5.09 -9.27
CA ASN A 120 10.30 -5.97 -9.43
C ASN A 120 10.99 -6.28 -8.10
N THR A 121 11.21 -5.26 -7.27
CA THR A 121 11.94 -5.39 -5.99
C THR A 121 10.99 -5.68 -4.85
N LEU A 122 9.93 -4.88 -4.69
CA LEU A 122 8.99 -4.98 -3.57
C LEU A 122 7.82 -5.94 -3.83
N LYS A 123 7.73 -6.51 -5.03
CA LYS A 123 6.75 -7.54 -5.40
C LYS A 123 5.30 -7.15 -5.02
N LEU A 124 4.99 -5.86 -5.12
CA LEU A 124 3.63 -5.37 -4.93
C LEU A 124 2.81 -5.62 -6.19
N ASP A 125 1.54 -5.93 -5.98
CA ASP A 125 0.58 -5.97 -7.07
C ASP A 125 0.09 -4.53 -7.37
N GLU A 126 -0.38 -4.28 -8.60
CA GLU A 126 -0.85 -2.95 -9.02
C GLU A 126 -2.03 -2.47 -8.17
N ASP A 127 -2.94 -3.38 -7.83
CA ASP A 127 -4.12 -3.08 -7.02
C ASP A 127 -3.73 -2.63 -5.59
N ASP A 128 -2.76 -3.30 -4.95
CA ASP A 128 -2.27 -2.92 -3.62
C ASP A 128 -1.69 -1.50 -3.61
N LEU A 129 -1.01 -1.13 -4.70
CA LEU A 129 -0.42 0.19 -4.88
C LEU A 129 -1.51 1.25 -5.06
N TYR A 130 -2.41 1.08 -6.03
CA TYR A 130 -3.33 2.14 -6.43
C TYR A 130 -4.61 2.23 -5.59
N LEU A 131 -5.17 1.09 -5.15
CA LEU A 131 -6.44 1.06 -4.41
C LEU A 131 -6.23 1.41 -2.93
N ASP A 132 -5.21 0.83 -2.32
CA ASP A 132 -5.00 0.95 -0.88
C ASP A 132 -3.91 1.96 -0.54
N LEU A 133 -2.67 1.71 -0.98
CA LEU A 133 -1.50 2.45 -0.50
C LEU A 133 -1.60 3.97 -0.77
N PHE A 134 -2.10 4.38 -1.94
CA PHE A 134 -2.28 5.79 -2.27
C PHE A 134 -3.31 6.47 -1.36
N GLU A 135 -4.48 5.85 -1.14
CA GLU A 135 -5.52 6.42 -0.28
C GLU A 135 -5.03 6.53 1.17
N GLU A 136 -4.32 5.51 1.66
CA GLU A 136 -3.77 5.50 3.01
C GLU A 136 -2.75 6.62 3.23
N ILE A 137 -1.80 6.78 2.29
CA ILE A 137 -0.78 7.83 2.37
C ILE A 137 -1.44 9.20 2.28
N ALA A 138 -2.39 9.40 1.36
CA ALA A 138 -3.15 10.64 1.22
C ALA A 138 -3.85 11.02 2.52
N GLN A 139 -4.57 10.09 3.14
CA GLN A 139 -5.27 10.30 4.41
C GLN A 139 -4.30 10.67 5.53
N ARG A 140 -3.18 9.94 5.66
CA ARG A 140 -2.21 10.19 6.73
C ARG A 140 -1.51 11.54 6.55
N THR A 141 -1.18 11.92 5.31
CA THR A 141 -0.42 13.14 4.98
C THR A 141 -1.30 14.38 4.79
N GLY A 142 -2.62 14.20 4.68
CA GLY A 142 -3.55 15.28 4.35
C GLY A 142 -3.35 15.82 2.95
N ARG A 143 -2.94 14.97 2.00
CA ARG A 143 -2.76 15.34 0.60
C ARG A 143 -3.99 14.98 -0.19
N THR A 144 -4.39 15.83 -1.11
CA THR A 144 -5.50 15.54 -2.00
C THR A 144 -5.05 14.58 -3.11
N LEU A 145 -5.95 13.67 -3.46
CA LEU A 145 -5.83 12.87 -4.68
C LEU A 145 -6.65 13.48 -5.81
N GLU A 146 -7.14 14.71 -5.68
CA GLU A 146 -7.73 15.47 -6.78
C GLU A 146 -6.63 16.02 -7.71
N ASP A 147 -6.98 16.23 -8.98
CA ASP A 147 -6.09 16.77 -10.03
C ASP A 147 -4.71 16.07 -10.11
N TYR A 148 -4.64 14.78 -9.77
CA TYR A 148 -3.38 14.03 -9.79
C TYR A 148 -2.73 13.96 -11.18
N GLN A 149 -3.49 14.22 -12.24
CA GLN A 149 -3.01 14.22 -13.63
C GLN A 149 -2.07 15.39 -13.92
N SER A 150 -2.21 16.52 -13.22
CA SER A 150 -1.31 17.67 -13.34
C SER A 150 0.04 17.45 -12.62
N ASN A 151 0.15 16.40 -11.82
CA ASN A 151 1.36 16.06 -11.08
C ASN A 151 2.50 15.65 -12.04
N PRO A 152 3.70 16.24 -11.95
CA PRO A 152 4.84 15.89 -12.81
C PRO A 152 5.27 14.41 -12.74
N TYR A 153 4.93 13.73 -11.65
CA TYR A 153 5.21 12.32 -11.40
C TYR A 153 4.06 11.39 -11.78
N PHE A 154 2.95 11.91 -12.31
CA PHE A 154 1.86 11.09 -12.83
C PHE A 154 2.37 10.14 -13.93
N GLY A 155 1.95 8.87 -13.85
CA GLY A 155 2.41 7.79 -14.74
C GLY A 155 3.89 7.40 -14.57
N LYS A 156 4.62 7.99 -13.62
CA LYS A 156 6.06 7.71 -13.37
C LYS A 156 6.32 7.08 -12.01
N VAL A 157 5.27 6.74 -11.25
CA VAL A 157 5.38 6.17 -9.90
C VAL A 157 5.70 4.68 -9.99
N THR A 158 6.93 4.36 -10.38
CA THR A 158 7.47 2.99 -10.42
C THR A 158 8.41 2.69 -9.26
N THR A 159 8.96 3.73 -8.63
CA THR A 159 9.91 3.62 -7.52
C THR A 159 9.42 4.35 -6.26
N VAL A 160 9.95 3.95 -5.10
CA VAL A 160 9.64 4.56 -3.80
C VAL A 160 9.95 6.06 -3.78
N ARG A 161 11.06 6.47 -4.40
CA ARG A 161 11.43 7.88 -4.57
C ARG A 161 10.34 8.66 -5.30
N ASN A 162 9.86 8.13 -6.42
CA ASN A 162 8.85 8.80 -7.23
C ASN A 162 7.51 8.90 -6.49
N LEU A 163 7.16 7.93 -5.65
CA LEU A 163 5.97 8.00 -4.80
C LEU A 163 6.07 9.11 -3.76
N VAL A 164 7.22 9.24 -3.07
CA VAL A 164 7.46 10.33 -2.13
C VAL A 164 7.35 11.69 -2.84
N LEU A 165 7.98 11.83 -4.01
CA LEU A 165 7.97 13.08 -4.78
C LEU A 165 6.58 13.39 -5.34
N PHE A 166 5.85 12.39 -5.80
CA PHE A 166 4.45 12.52 -6.23
C PHE A 166 3.61 13.16 -5.12
N PHE A 167 3.59 12.57 -3.92
CA PHE A 167 2.83 13.12 -2.79
C PHE A 167 3.34 14.49 -2.35
N ASN A 168 4.64 14.77 -2.48
CA ASN A 168 5.21 16.07 -2.14
C ASN A 168 4.70 17.18 -3.07
N HIS A 169 4.44 16.83 -4.34
CA HIS A 169 3.85 17.72 -5.34
C HIS A 169 2.32 17.80 -5.29
N GLN A 170 1.64 16.90 -4.56
CA GLN A 170 0.20 17.00 -4.37
C GLN A 170 -0.18 18.14 -3.43
N ALA A 171 -1.28 18.83 -3.74
CA ALA A 171 -1.84 19.85 -2.86
C ALA A 171 -2.28 19.25 -1.51
N ARG A 172 -2.36 20.09 -0.48
CA ARG A 172 -2.92 19.68 0.81
C ARG A 172 -4.44 19.81 0.73
N CYS A 173 -5.16 18.88 1.34
CA CYS A 173 -6.60 19.04 1.50
C CYS A 173 -6.85 20.31 2.31
N GLU A 174 -7.66 21.23 1.77
CA GLU A 174 -8.16 22.36 2.53
C GLU A 174 -9.06 21.81 3.65
N SER A 175 -8.73 22.14 4.90
CA SER A 175 -9.62 21.89 6.01
C SER A 175 -10.80 22.85 5.91
N THR A 176 -11.89 22.42 5.28
CA THR A 176 -13.21 23.03 5.47
C THR A 176 -13.78 22.68 6.83
#